data_AF-A0A9E3THX2-F1
#
_entry.id   AF-A0A9E3THX2-F1
#
_cell.length_a   1.000
_cell.length_b   1.000
_cell.length_c   1.000
_cell.angle_alpha   90.00
_cell.angle_beta   90.00
_cell.angle_gamma   90.00
#
_symmetry.space_group_name_H-M   'P 1'
#
loop_
_entity.id
_entity.type
_entity.pdbx_description
1 polymer ?
#
loop_
_entity_poly.entity_id
_entity_poly.type
_entity_poly.pdbx_seq_one_letter_code
_entity_poly.pdbx_strand_id
1 'polypeptide(L)'
;MEKGREESVVKTGDLPQFGLSAMLWTTFVVALAFGYLRQFNLPSLYISAGVVMIASVLFGALIGWPFHRIGSAAYWAVVIASAAFLSVSGDLRTSTMFRIAWSTTGVLSGAICGAVAPGKVFRRVLLGAVAGGGGMLVCSIAMPRDLEWLFDLLCAPLVGGLVGVLIELVLWLERQRYSPRYITASWLLLAVIIGNLLVPFVLARY
;
A
#
# COMPACT_ATOMS: atom_id res chain seq x y z
N MET A 1 -37.65 2.85 44.33
CA MET A 1 -37.89 1.66 43.48
C MET A 1 -37.16 1.87 42.18
N GLU A 2 -35.94 1.35 42.15
CA GLU A 2 -34.97 1.48 41.08
C GLU A 2 -35.40 0.64 39.88
N LYS A 3 -35.53 1.28 38.71
CA LYS A 3 -35.66 0.58 37.45
C LYS A 3 -34.25 0.20 37.01
N GLY A 4 -33.94 -1.09 37.20
CA GLY A 4 -32.68 -1.71 36.83
C GLY A 4 -32.30 -1.38 35.39
N ARG A 5 -31.21 -0.64 35.25
CA ARG A 5 -30.52 -0.41 33.98
C ARG A 5 -29.76 -1.70 33.70
N GLU A 6 -30.31 -2.55 32.84
CA GLU A 6 -29.57 -3.69 32.30
C GLU A 6 -28.38 -3.13 31.52
N GLU A 7 -27.24 -3.09 32.18
CA GLU A 7 -25.93 -3.06 31.54
C GLU A 7 -25.83 -4.33 30.70
N SER A 8 -26.13 -4.21 29.41
CA SER A 8 -25.74 -5.21 28.43
C SER A 8 -24.21 -5.26 28.43
N VAL A 9 -23.68 -6.14 29.26
CA VAL A 9 -22.28 -6.56 29.27
C VAL A 9 -21.96 -7.03 27.85
N VAL A 10 -21.31 -6.16 27.07
CA VAL A 10 -20.69 -6.53 25.80
C VAL A 10 -19.64 -7.56 26.16
N LYS A 11 -19.98 -8.84 26.01
CA LYS A 11 -19.05 -9.96 26.20
C LYS A 11 -17.85 -9.72 25.30
N THR A 12 -16.74 -9.34 25.91
CA THR A 12 -15.39 -9.36 25.36
C THR A 12 -14.98 -10.81 25.11
N GLY A 13 -15.51 -11.42 24.05
CA GLY A 13 -15.32 -12.84 23.73
C GLY A 13 -15.10 -13.15 22.26
N ASP A 14 -15.56 -12.30 21.34
CA ASP A 14 -15.32 -12.50 19.91
C ASP A 14 -14.23 -11.54 19.44
N LEU A 15 -12.97 -11.99 19.54
CA LEU A 15 -11.96 -11.49 18.60
C LEU A 15 -12.58 -11.64 17.21
N PRO A 16 -12.66 -10.60 16.37
CA PRO A 16 -13.28 -10.71 15.06
C PRO A 16 -12.49 -11.75 14.27
N GLN A 17 -13.02 -12.97 14.23
CA GLN A 17 -12.47 -14.05 13.44
C GLN A 17 -12.46 -13.52 12.00
N PHE A 18 -11.31 -13.57 11.33
CA PHE A 18 -11.24 -13.20 9.92
C PHE A 18 -12.33 -13.98 9.20
N GLY A 19 -13.34 -13.27 8.66
CA GLY A 19 -14.41 -13.92 7.93
C GLY A 19 -13.81 -14.81 6.83
N LEU A 20 -14.42 -15.96 6.58
CA LEU A 20 -13.95 -16.90 5.56
C LEU A 20 -13.71 -16.21 4.19
N SER A 21 -14.55 -15.21 3.87
CA SER A 21 -14.38 -14.33 2.71
C SER A 21 -13.07 -13.55 2.72
N ALA A 22 -12.65 -13.02 3.86
CA ALA A 22 -11.39 -12.29 4.02
C ALA A 22 -10.19 -13.21 3.77
N MET A 23 -10.19 -14.40 4.37
CA MET A 23 -9.15 -15.41 4.18
C MET A 23 -9.04 -15.87 2.73
N LEU A 24 -10.18 -16.13 2.07
CA LEU A 24 -10.21 -16.52 0.67
C LEU A 24 -9.69 -15.40 -0.25
N TRP A 25 -10.12 -14.16 -0.04
CA TRP A 25 -9.68 -13.03 -0.85
C TRP A 25 -8.20 -12.70 -0.68
N THR A 26 -7.68 -12.72 0.55
CA THR A 26 -6.26 -12.49 0.79
C THR A 26 -5.43 -13.62 0.20
N THR A 27 -5.82 -14.88 0.39
CA THR A 27 -5.13 -16.04 -0.20
C THR A 27 -5.15 -15.96 -1.73
N PHE A 28 -6.29 -15.60 -2.33
CA PHE A 28 -6.41 -15.45 -3.79
C PHE A 28 -5.48 -14.36 -4.33
N VAL A 29 -5.48 -13.17 -3.73
CA VAL A 29 -4.62 -12.05 -4.17
C VAL A 29 -3.15 -12.35 -3.96
N VAL A 30 -2.79 -12.98 -2.84
CA VAL A 30 -1.41 -13.39 -2.55
C VAL A 30 -0.96 -14.44 -3.56
N ALA A 31 -1.79 -15.46 -3.84
CA ALA A 31 -1.50 -16.47 -4.86
C ALA A 31 -1.36 -15.86 -6.25
N LEU A 32 -2.19 -14.87 -6.60
CA LEU A 32 -2.13 -14.18 -7.89
C LEU A 32 -0.87 -13.30 -7.99
N ALA A 33 -0.49 -12.60 -6.92
CA ALA A 33 0.77 -11.85 -6.85
C ALA A 33 1.99 -12.76 -6.99
N PHE A 34 2.02 -13.90 -6.28
CA PHE A 34 3.09 -14.89 -6.45
C PHE A 34 3.08 -15.53 -7.84
N GLY A 35 1.92 -15.82 -8.40
CA GLY A 35 1.77 -16.32 -9.76
C GLY A 35 2.30 -15.34 -10.80
N TYR A 36 2.04 -14.05 -10.60
CA TYR A 36 2.59 -12.96 -11.41
C TYR A 36 4.12 -12.90 -11.30
N LEU A 37 4.66 -12.86 -10.08
CA LEU A 37 6.11 -12.83 -9.85
C LEU A 37 6.82 -14.08 -10.38
N ARG A 38 6.14 -15.23 -10.39
CA ARG A 38 6.67 -16.50 -10.92
C ARG A 38 7.00 -16.44 -12.41
N GLN A 39 6.31 -15.62 -13.19
CA GLN A 39 6.59 -15.47 -14.63
C GLN A 39 8.03 -15.02 -14.91
N PHE A 40 8.65 -14.31 -13.95
CA PHE A 40 10.00 -13.78 -14.09
C PHE A 40 11.09 -14.76 -13.61
N ASN A 41 10.75 -15.76 -12.79
CA ASN A 41 11.65 -16.81 -12.28
C ASN A 41 12.99 -16.32 -11.68
N LEU A 42 13.02 -15.13 -11.07
CA LEU A 42 14.22 -14.56 -10.42
C LEU A 42 14.13 -14.68 -8.90
N PRO A 43 15.05 -15.40 -8.22
CA PRO A 43 15.05 -15.50 -6.74
C PRO A 43 15.13 -14.14 -6.03
N SER A 44 15.84 -13.18 -6.63
CA SER A 44 15.99 -11.82 -6.10
C SER A 44 14.67 -11.09 -5.94
N LEU A 45 13.69 -11.33 -6.83
CA LEU A 45 12.36 -10.72 -6.76
C LEU A 45 11.60 -11.14 -5.49
N TYR A 46 11.63 -12.43 -5.16
CA TYR A 46 10.94 -12.95 -3.97
C TYR A 46 11.58 -12.43 -2.68
N ILE A 47 12.91 -12.38 -2.63
CA ILE A 47 13.64 -11.85 -1.47
C ILE A 47 13.34 -10.36 -1.31
N SER A 48 13.41 -9.57 -2.39
CA SER A 48 13.07 -8.14 -2.34
C SER A 48 11.63 -7.91 -1.91
N ALA A 49 10.67 -8.70 -2.40
CA ALA A 49 9.28 -8.61 -1.98
C ALA A 49 9.12 -8.88 -0.47
N GLY A 50 9.76 -9.94 0.04
CA GLY A 50 9.75 -10.29 1.46
C GLY A 50 10.35 -9.20 2.34
N VAL A 51 11.52 -8.67 1.94
CA VAL A 51 12.20 -7.57 2.64
C VAL A 51 11.31 -6.32 2.66
N VAL A 52 10.73 -5.94 1.52
CA VAL A 52 9.82 -4.80 1.42
C VAL A 52 8.62 -4.99 2.35
N MET A 53 7.99 -6.16 2.38
CA MET A 53 6.84 -6.41 3.25
C MET A 53 7.19 -6.28 4.74
N ILE A 54 8.29 -6.89 5.19
CA ILE A 54 8.74 -6.81 6.58
C ILE A 54 9.07 -5.35 6.93
N ALA A 55 9.83 -4.66 6.08
CA ALA A 55 10.17 -3.26 6.26
C ALA A 55 8.91 -2.38 6.33
N SER A 56 7.91 -2.63 5.48
CA SER A 56 6.64 -1.90 5.45
C SER A 56 5.90 -1.94 6.79
N VAL A 57 5.86 -3.11 7.43
CA VAL A 57 5.24 -3.27 8.75
C VAL A 57 6.00 -2.46 9.80
N LEU A 58 7.33 -2.56 9.82
CA LEU A 58 8.19 -1.86 10.77
C LEU A 58 8.10 -0.34 10.61
N PHE A 59 8.29 0.18 9.40
CA PHE A 59 8.19 1.61 9.12
C PHE A 59 6.78 2.14 9.35
N GLY A 60 5.75 1.40 8.96
CA GLY A 60 4.37 1.76 9.25
C GLY A 60 4.07 1.82 10.75
N ALA A 61 4.62 0.89 11.54
CA ALA A 61 4.49 0.93 13.00
C ALA A 61 5.23 2.13 13.61
N LEU A 62 6.47 2.38 13.19
CA LEU A 62 7.30 3.50 13.67
C LEU A 62 6.67 4.86 13.35
N ILE A 63 6.20 5.04 12.11
CA ILE A 63 5.55 6.28 11.66
C ILE A 63 4.17 6.43 12.31
N GLY A 64 3.43 5.33 12.51
CA GLY A 64 2.10 5.34 13.12
C GLY A 64 2.11 5.56 14.63
N TRP A 65 3.22 5.25 15.31
CA TRP A 65 3.41 5.40 16.75
C TRP A 65 3.10 6.82 17.27
N PRO A 66 3.73 7.90 16.77
CA PRO A 66 3.46 9.27 17.26
C PRO A 66 2.04 9.76 17.00
N PHE A 67 1.28 9.10 16.11
CA PHE A 67 -0.11 9.45 15.82
C PHE A 67 -1.12 8.53 16.54
N HIS A 68 -0.64 7.58 17.36
CA HIS A 68 -1.47 6.55 18.02
C HIS A 68 -2.34 5.73 17.05
N ARG A 69 -1.89 5.56 15.79
CA ARG A 69 -2.63 4.86 14.73
C ARG A 69 -1.76 3.81 14.02
N ILE A 70 -0.98 3.08 14.81
CA ILE A 70 -0.02 2.04 14.39
C ILE A 70 -0.65 1.06 13.40
N GLY A 71 -1.80 0.45 13.76
CA GLY A 71 -2.43 -0.57 12.91
C GLY A 71 -2.87 -0.03 11.55
N SER A 72 -3.39 1.20 11.49
CA SER A 72 -3.80 1.85 10.23
C SER A 72 -2.59 2.21 9.37
N ALA A 73 -1.54 2.75 9.98
CA ALA A 73 -0.31 3.12 9.28
C ALA A 73 0.43 1.89 8.72
N ALA A 74 0.62 0.85 9.53
CA ALA A 74 1.23 -0.42 9.09
C ALA A 74 0.42 -1.09 7.97
N TYR A 75 -0.90 -1.12 8.11
CA TYR A 75 -1.78 -1.67 7.08
C TYR A 75 -1.60 -0.97 5.73
N TRP A 76 -1.72 0.36 5.71
CA TRP A 76 -1.60 1.13 4.47
C TRP A 76 -0.17 1.14 3.91
N ALA A 77 0.85 1.11 4.77
CA ALA A 77 2.24 0.93 4.34
C ALA A 77 2.41 -0.38 3.55
N VAL A 78 1.92 -1.51 4.08
CA VAL A 78 2.03 -2.82 3.42
C VAL A 78 1.26 -2.84 2.10
N VAL A 79 0.02 -2.35 2.08
CA VAL A 79 -0.83 -2.38 0.87
C VAL A 79 -0.23 -1.54 -0.25
N ILE A 80 0.17 -0.30 0.05
CA ILE A 80 0.72 0.61 -0.97
C ILE A 80 2.13 0.17 -1.39
N ALA A 81 2.96 -0.33 -0.47
CA ALA A 81 4.27 -0.86 -0.83
C ALA A 81 4.16 -2.10 -1.73
N SER A 82 3.21 -3.00 -1.45
CA SER A 82 2.94 -4.17 -2.29
C SER A 82 2.45 -3.76 -3.68
N ALA A 83 1.55 -2.79 -3.75
CA ALA A 83 1.06 -2.23 -5.01
C ALA A 83 2.20 -1.60 -5.82
N ALA A 84 3.03 -0.77 -5.19
CA ALA A 84 4.17 -0.13 -5.83
C ALA A 84 5.24 -1.14 -6.27
N PHE A 85 5.53 -2.16 -5.47
CA PHE A 85 6.45 -3.23 -5.84
C PHE A 85 5.95 -4.00 -7.06
N LEU A 86 4.67 -4.39 -7.05
CA LEU A 86 4.08 -5.13 -8.16
C LEU A 86 4.04 -4.29 -9.44
N SER A 87 3.68 -3.00 -9.37
CA SER A 87 3.60 -2.12 -10.54
C SER A 87 4.94 -2.03 -11.27
N VAL A 88 6.05 -1.92 -10.55
CA VAL A 88 7.39 -1.81 -11.15
C VAL A 88 8.06 -3.14 -11.44
N SER A 89 7.58 -4.25 -10.86
CA SER A 89 8.15 -5.58 -11.11
C SER A 89 7.84 -6.12 -12.50
N GLY A 90 6.89 -5.51 -13.22
CA GLY A 90 6.53 -5.91 -14.58
C GLY A 90 7.60 -5.64 -15.63
N ASP A 91 8.51 -4.70 -15.36
CA ASP A 91 9.63 -4.41 -16.26
C ASP A 91 10.91 -5.11 -15.78
N LEU A 92 11.36 -6.11 -16.54
CA LEU A 92 12.58 -6.86 -16.28
C LEU A 92 13.86 -6.05 -16.48
N ARG A 93 13.81 -4.92 -17.18
CA ARG A 93 14.96 -4.04 -17.41
C ARG A 93 15.25 -3.14 -16.20
N THR A 94 14.28 -3.00 -15.29
CA THR A 94 14.44 -2.18 -14.09
C THR A 94 15.41 -2.84 -13.10
N SER A 95 16.30 -2.02 -12.54
CA SER A 95 17.25 -2.46 -11.52
C SER A 95 16.54 -2.80 -10.20
N THR A 96 17.15 -3.66 -9.37
CA THR A 96 16.63 -3.96 -8.02
C THR A 96 16.45 -2.69 -7.18
N MET A 97 17.37 -1.71 -7.32
CA MET A 97 17.29 -0.44 -6.61
C MET A 97 16.08 0.39 -7.04
N PHE A 98 15.71 0.38 -8.32
CA PHE A 98 14.50 1.04 -8.81
C PHE A 98 13.25 0.48 -8.12
N ARG A 99 13.15 -0.85 -8.00
CA ARG A 99 12.01 -1.51 -7.33
C ARG A 99 11.94 -1.15 -5.85
N ILE A 100 13.09 -1.16 -5.17
CA ILE A 100 13.21 -0.75 -3.77
C ILE A 100 12.84 0.74 -3.60
N ALA A 101 13.22 1.61 -4.53
CA ALA A 101 12.92 3.04 -4.48
C ALA A 101 11.40 3.31 -4.53
N TRP A 102 10.72 2.71 -5.50
CA TRP A 102 9.27 2.81 -5.61
C TRP A 102 8.53 2.13 -4.46
N SER A 103 9.03 1.00 -3.95
CA SER A 103 8.49 0.40 -2.73
C SER A 103 8.66 1.29 -1.51
N THR A 104 9.84 1.89 -1.31
CA THR A 104 10.11 2.83 -0.20
C THR A 104 9.18 4.04 -0.26
N THR A 105 9.00 4.59 -1.47
CA THR A 105 8.02 5.65 -1.76
C THR A 105 6.62 5.23 -1.33
N GLY A 106 6.21 4.00 -1.68
CA GLY A 106 4.92 3.43 -1.27
C GLY A 106 4.79 3.21 0.24
N VAL A 107 5.85 2.73 0.90
CA VAL A 107 5.89 2.54 2.36
C VAL A 107 5.68 3.86 3.08
N LEU A 108 6.47 4.89 2.76
CA LEU A 108 6.42 6.17 3.47
C LEU A 108 5.10 6.89 3.22
N SER A 109 4.65 6.97 1.98
CA SER A 109 3.36 7.59 1.63
C SER A 109 2.19 6.84 2.26
N GLY A 110 2.15 5.51 2.15
CA GLY A 110 1.13 4.66 2.77
C GLY A 110 1.10 4.80 4.29
N ALA A 111 2.26 4.77 4.95
CA ALA A 111 2.38 4.91 6.40
C ALA A 111 1.91 6.28 6.90
N ILE A 112 2.41 7.36 6.30
CA ILE A 112 2.07 8.73 6.69
C ILE A 112 0.59 9.01 6.43
N CYS A 113 0.08 8.68 5.24
CA CYS A 113 -1.34 8.84 4.95
C CYS A 113 -2.20 7.97 5.89
N GLY A 114 -1.79 6.73 6.15
CA GLY A 114 -2.48 5.83 7.08
C GLY A 114 -2.52 6.33 8.53
N ALA A 115 -1.50 7.09 8.96
CA ALA A 115 -1.43 7.71 10.27
C ALA A 115 -2.37 8.93 10.40
N VAL A 116 -2.57 9.69 9.33
CA VAL A 116 -3.45 10.88 9.34
C VAL A 116 -4.91 10.51 9.58
N ALA A 117 -5.54 11.18 10.55
CA ALA A 117 -6.95 11.01 10.90
C ALA A 117 -7.89 11.17 9.68
N PRO A 118 -9.00 10.41 9.59
CA PRO A 118 -9.98 10.55 8.51
C PRO A 118 -10.58 11.96 8.46
N GLY A 119 -10.95 12.44 7.27
CA GLY A 119 -11.55 13.76 7.05
C GLY A 119 -10.55 14.91 6.85
N LYS A 120 -9.24 14.68 7.04
CA LYS A 120 -8.18 15.68 6.83
C LYS A 120 -7.53 15.53 5.45
N VAL A 121 -8.33 15.67 4.39
CA VAL A 121 -7.92 15.40 2.99
C VAL A 121 -6.66 16.15 2.60
N PHE A 122 -6.66 17.48 2.76
CA PHE A 122 -5.54 18.33 2.38
C PHE A 122 -4.22 17.92 3.06
N ARG A 123 -4.27 17.70 4.38
CA ARG A 123 -3.09 17.26 5.16
C ARG A 123 -2.60 15.89 4.72
N ARG A 124 -3.52 14.96 4.43
CA ARG A 124 -3.19 13.61 3.95
C ARG A 124 -2.49 13.66 2.60
N VAL A 125 -3.00 14.45 1.66
CA VAL A 125 -2.43 14.63 0.32
C VAL A 125 -1.06 15.30 0.39
N LEU A 126 -0.94 16.41 1.12
CA LEU A 126 0.32 17.14 1.25
C LEU A 126 1.40 16.29 1.91
N LEU A 127 1.10 15.65 3.04
CA LEU A 127 2.06 14.80 3.72
C LEU A 127 2.38 13.53 2.91
N GLY A 128 1.41 12.98 2.19
CA GLY A 128 1.63 11.87 1.26
C GLY A 128 2.58 12.24 0.13
N ALA A 129 2.43 13.43 -0.45
CA ALA A 129 3.32 13.93 -1.50
C ALA A 129 4.75 14.16 -0.99
N VAL A 130 4.89 14.78 0.18
CA VAL A 130 6.21 14.97 0.81
C VAL A 130 6.86 13.62 1.14
N ALA A 131 6.08 12.68 1.68
CA ALA A 131 6.57 11.34 2.01
C ALA A 131 7.01 10.55 0.78
N GLY A 132 6.21 10.60 -0.30
CA GLY A 132 6.53 9.95 -1.56
C GLY A 132 7.80 10.53 -2.18
N GLY A 133 7.87 11.86 -2.30
CA GLY A 133 9.07 12.55 -2.78
C GLY A 133 10.30 12.25 -1.94
N GLY A 134 10.18 12.29 -0.62
CA GLY A 134 11.26 11.98 0.31
C GLY A 134 11.76 10.54 0.18
N GLY A 135 10.85 9.57 0.03
CA GLY A 135 11.21 8.16 -0.17
C GLY A 135 12.01 7.93 -1.44
N MET A 136 11.54 8.51 -2.56
CA MET A 136 12.28 8.46 -3.82
C MET A 136 13.61 9.17 -3.70
N LEU A 137 13.66 10.37 -3.10
CA LEU A 137 14.89 11.15 -2.95
C LEU A 137 15.97 10.39 -2.16
N VAL A 138 15.61 9.68 -1.09
CA VAL A 138 16.55 8.87 -0.30
C VAL A 138 17.16 7.75 -1.14
N CYS A 139 16.33 7.03 -1.91
CA CYS A 139 16.81 5.95 -2.77
C CYS A 139 17.52 6.44 -4.03
N SER A 140 17.19 7.65 -4.48
CA SER A 140 17.70 8.26 -5.71
C SER A 140 19.22 8.48 -5.70
N ILE A 141 19.83 8.55 -4.51
CA ILE A 141 21.28 8.72 -4.34
C ILE A 141 22.06 7.54 -4.93
N ALA A 142 21.47 6.34 -4.91
CA ALA A 142 22.09 5.11 -5.40
C ALA A 142 21.66 4.75 -6.83
N MET A 143 20.90 5.61 -7.50
CA MET A 143 20.41 5.38 -8.85
C MET A 143 21.26 6.13 -9.90
N PRO A 144 21.40 5.57 -11.12
CA PRO A 144 21.98 6.32 -12.23
C PRO A 144 21.15 7.57 -12.55
N ARG A 145 21.82 8.67 -12.90
CA ARG A 145 21.17 9.98 -13.13
C ARG A 145 20.86 10.18 -14.61
N ASP A 146 19.87 9.46 -15.11
CA ASP A 146 19.31 9.61 -16.45
C ASP A 146 18.02 10.46 -16.46
N LEU A 147 17.38 10.60 -17.62
CA LEU A 147 16.10 11.30 -17.76
C LEU A 147 14.96 10.57 -17.04
N GLU A 148 15.01 9.24 -17.00
CA GLU A 148 14.04 8.40 -16.28
C GLU A 148 14.09 8.70 -14.79
N TRP A 149 15.29 8.77 -14.20
CA TRP A 149 15.50 9.18 -12.81
C TRP A 149 14.85 10.52 -12.46
N LEU A 150 14.98 11.53 -13.32
CA LEU A 150 14.37 12.84 -13.08
C LEU A 150 12.84 12.75 -13.13
N PHE A 151 12.32 11.98 -14.09
CA PHE A 151 10.90 11.73 -14.22
C PHE A 151 10.33 11.05 -12.97
N ASP A 152 10.98 9.98 -12.48
CA ASP A 152 10.57 9.28 -11.26
C ASP A 152 10.60 10.18 -10.03
N LEU A 153 11.63 11.03 -9.91
CA LEU A 153 11.76 11.98 -8.79
C LEU A 153 10.62 13.02 -8.79
N LEU A 154 10.16 13.44 -9.96
CA LEU A 154 9.02 14.35 -10.10
C LEU A 154 7.67 13.65 -9.92
N CYS A 155 7.57 12.39 -10.36
CA CYS A 155 6.36 11.60 -10.26
C CYS A 155 6.09 11.09 -8.84
N ALA A 156 7.13 10.76 -8.06
CA ALA A 156 6.97 10.20 -6.72
C ALA A 156 6.14 11.09 -5.76
N PRO A 157 6.34 12.42 -5.68
CA PRO A 157 5.45 13.30 -4.92
C PRO A 157 4.01 13.30 -5.42
N LEU A 158 3.80 13.30 -6.75
CA LEU A 158 2.47 13.28 -7.35
C LEU A 158 1.73 11.98 -6.98
N VAL A 159 2.40 10.84 -7.15
CA VAL A 159 1.88 9.52 -6.77
C VAL A 159 1.60 9.46 -5.26
N GLY A 160 2.50 9.96 -4.42
CA GLY A 160 2.28 10.03 -2.97
C GLY A 160 1.04 10.87 -2.60
N GLY A 161 0.82 12.00 -3.29
CA GLY A 161 -0.39 12.81 -3.13
C GLY A 161 -1.66 12.06 -3.54
N LEU A 162 -1.62 11.36 -4.70
CA LEU A 162 -2.72 10.53 -5.20
C LEU A 162 -3.04 9.36 -4.25
N VAL A 163 -2.03 8.73 -3.66
CA VAL A 163 -2.20 7.72 -2.60
C VAL A 163 -2.97 8.32 -1.42
N GLY A 164 -2.66 9.57 -1.04
CA GLY A 164 -3.43 10.30 -0.05
C GLY A 164 -4.91 10.43 -0.41
N VAL A 165 -5.23 10.84 -1.63
CA VAL A 165 -6.61 10.93 -2.13
C VAL A 165 -7.29 9.56 -2.08
N LEU A 166 -6.62 8.53 -2.58
CA LEU A 166 -7.13 7.16 -2.64
C LEU A 166 -7.47 6.60 -1.26
N ILE A 167 -6.57 6.75 -0.29
CA ILE A 167 -6.80 6.29 1.08
C ILE A 167 -7.98 7.04 1.70
N GLU A 168 -8.11 8.35 1.51
CA GLU A 168 -9.26 9.10 2.04
C GLU A 168 -10.56 8.64 1.39
N LEU A 169 -10.57 8.39 0.08
CA LEU A 169 -11.74 7.86 -0.63
C LEU A 169 -12.16 6.51 -0.07
N VAL A 170 -11.20 5.60 0.18
CA VAL A 170 -11.49 4.30 0.79
C VAL A 170 -12.03 4.45 2.21
N LEU A 171 -11.42 5.30 3.04
CA LEU A 171 -11.90 5.58 4.40
C LEU A 171 -13.27 6.27 4.42
N TRP A 172 -13.58 7.06 3.40
CA TRP A 172 -14.91 7.64 3.21
C TRP A 172 -15.94 6.57 2.83
N LEU A 173 -15.62 5.66 1.89
CA LEU A 173 -16.47 4.54 1.53
C LEU A 173 -16.72 3.58 2.70
N GLU A 174 -15.68 3.30 3.51
CA GLU A 174 -15.80 2.47 4.72
C GLU A 174 -16.81 3.06 5.70
N ARG A 175 -16.75 4.39 5.93
CA ARG A 175 -17.70 5.10 6.79
C ARG A 175 -19.13 5.07 6.27
N GLN A 176 -19.32 5.07 4.95
CA GLN A 176 -20.64 5.12 4.32
C GLN A 176 -21.29 3.74 4.14
N ARG A 177 -20.50 2.70 3.82
CA ARG A 177 -21.02 1.40 3.37
C ARG A 177 -20.64 0.20 4.24
N TYR A 178 -19.97 0.41 5.39
CA TYR A 178 -19.44 -0.67 6.23
C TYR A 178 -18.59 -1.70 5.45
N SER A 179 -17.96 -1.29 4.35
CA SER A 179 -17.16 -2.19 3.53
C SER A 179 -15.85 -2.52 4.25
N PRO A 180 -15.51 -3.80 4.45
CA PRO A 180 -14.27 -4.18 5.11
C PRO A 180 -13.03 -3.74 4.32
N ARG A 181 -12.04 -3.17 5.00
CA ARG A 181 -10.80 -2.65 4.40
C ARG A 181 -10.04 -3.67 3.55
N TYR A 182 -10.00 -4.93 3.99
CA TYR A 182 -9.26 -5.98 3.29
C TYR A 182 -9.78 -6.21 1.86
N ILE A 183 -11.09 -6.02 1.62
CA ILE A 183 -11.67 -6.15 0.28
C ILE A 183 -11.11 -5.06 -0.63
N THR A 184 -11.08 -3.81 -0.16
CA THR A 184 -10.55 -2.69 -0.95
C THR A 184 -9.05 -2.83 -1.26
N ALA A 185 -8.25 -3.36 -0.32
CA ALA A 185 -6.84 -3.64 -0.59
C ALA A 185 -6.66 -4.76 -1.62
N SER A 186 -7.45 -5.83 -1.52
CA SER A 186 -7.44 -6.92 -2.50
C SER A 186 -7.77 -6.43 -3.91
N TRP A 187 -8.80 -5.58 -4.06
CA TRP A 187 -9.15 -4.97 -5.35
C TRP A 187 -8.07 -4.04 -5.88
N LEU A 188 -7.41 -3.27 -5.01
CA LEU A 188 -6.33 -2.37 -5.39
C LEU A 188 -5.13 -3.16 -5.94
N LEU A 189 -4.72 -4.22 -5.25
CA LEU A 189 -3.64 -5.10 -5.73
C LEU A 189 -4.02 -5.82 -7.01
N LEU A 190 -5.26 -6.31 -7.11
CA LEU A 190 -5.75 -6.95 -8.34
C LEU A 190 -5.74 -5.97 -9.52
N ALA A 191 -6.18 -4.73 -9.32
CA ALA A 191 -6.17 -3.69 -10.35
C ALA A 191 -4.76 -3.39 -10.87
N VAL A 192 -3.76 -3.35 -9.98
CA VAL A 192 -2.35 -3.19 -10.37
C VAL A 192 -1.88 -4.37 -11.22
N ILE A 193 -2.17 -5.61 -10.80
CA ILE A 193 -1.74 -6.80 -11.54
C ILE A 193 -2.41 -6.85 -12.92
N ILE A 194 -3.73 -6.63 -12.98
CA ILE A 194 -4.46 -6.56 -14.25
C ILE A 194 -3.89 -5.45 -15.14
N GLY A 195 -3.65 -4.26 -14.58
CA GLY A 195 -3.04 -3.14 -15.30
C GLY A 195 -1.71 -3.53 -15.94
N ASN A 196 -0.81 -4.14 -15.16
CA ASN A 196 0.47 -4.62 -15.66
C ASN A 196 0.34 -5.69 -16.76
N LEU A 197 -0.62 -6.61 -16.63
CA LEU A 197 -0.88 -7.63 -17.65
C LEU A 197 -1.46 -7.03 -18.94
N LEU A 198 -2.11 -5.87 -18.88
CA LEU A 198 -2.68 -5.17 -20.04
C LEU A 198 -1.65 -4.30 -20.78
N VAL A 199 -0.57 -3.87 -20.12
CA VAL A 199 0.48 -3.01 -20.73
C VAL A 199 0.97 -3.54 -22.09
N PRO A 200 1.33 -4.83 -22.24
CA PRO A 200 1.79 -5.36 -23.54
C PRO A 200 0.74 -5.23 -24.65
N PHE A 201 -0.55 -5.37 -24.33
CA PHE A 201 -1.63 -5.29 -25.33
C PHE A 201 -1.91 -3.86 -25.78
N VAL A 202 -1.69 -2.88 -24.89
CA VAL A 202 -1.85 -1.45 -25.20
C VAL A 202 -0.66 -0.95 -26.01
N LEU A 203 0.56 -1.32 -25.61
CA LEU A 203 1.78 -0.87 -26.26
C LEU A 203 2.08 -1.61 -27.58
N ALA A 204 1.67 -2.88 -27.74
CA ALA A 204 1.86 -3.62 -29.00
C ALA A 204 0.99 -3.10 -30.16
N ARG A 205 0.11 -2.12 -29.92
CA ARG A 205 -0.72 -1.46 -30.94
C ARG A 205 -0.13 -0.14 -31.46
N TYR A 206 1.04 0.26 -30.98
CA TYR A 206 1.78 1.45 -31.41
C TYR A 206 3.19 1.04 -31.85
#